data_AF-A0A0L1KKH8-F1
#
_entry.id   AF-A0A0L1KKH8-F1
#
_cell.length_a   1.000
_cell.length_b   1.000
_cell.length_c   1.000
_cell.angle_alpha   90.00
_cell.angle_beta   90.00
_cell.angle_gamma   90.00
#
_symmetry.space_group_name_H-M   'P 1'
#
loop_
_entity.id
_entity.type
_entity.pdbx_description
1 polymer ?
#
loop_
_entity_poly.entity_id
_entity_poly.type
_entity_poly.pdbx_seq_one_letter_code
_entity_poly.pdbx_strand_id
1 'polypeptide(L)'
;MRLAHMHNPKSREHAHTCRKARAILKLRYKKKKNEFTGKVSLEKLPKGIEVLSLLDNQLTGTICLTSLPPALKTLNLGRNYLEGSLDFTRLPKSMRYIQLSKNRCSGTIDLGNLPESMRVLNVGKNGISGTIRVPHGIHIRLNGNDEVTVERIE
;
A
#
# COMPACT_ATOMS: atom_id res chain seq x y z
N MET A 1 -1.20 31.22 14.38
CA MET A 1 -2.30 30.37 13.85
C MET A 1 -2.30 29.07 14.65
N ARG A 2 -3.35 28.83 15.44
CA ARG A 2 -3.39 27.86 16.54
C ARG A 2 -3.51 26.40 16.03
N LEU A 3 -2.53 25.55 16.38
CA LEU A 3 -2.65 24.09 16.28
C LEU A 3 -3.63 23.59 17.35
N ALA A 4 -4.60 22.76 16.94
CA ALA A 4 -5.50 22.10 17.87
C ALA A 4 -4.71 21.19 18.84
N HIS A 5 -4.92 21.44 20.13
CA HIS A 5 -4.32 20.72 21.24
C HIS A 5 -4.83 19.27 21.29
N MET A 6 -3.97 18.29 21.02
CA MET A 6 -4.16 16.91 21.48
C MET A 6 -3.46 16.74 22.83
N HIS A 7 -4.23 16.82 23.91
CA HIS A 7 -3.74 16.53 25.27
C HIS A 7 -3.65 15.01 25.45
N ASN A 8 -2.44 14.46 25.38
CA ASN A 8 -2.14 13.17 26.01
C ASN A 8 -0.71 13.22 26.58
N PRO A 9 -0.52 13.27 27.91
CA PRO A 9 0.80 13.45 28.53
C PRO A 9 1.78 12.28 28.27
N LYS A 10 1.31 11.12 27.79
CA LYS A 10 2.20 10.01 27.36
C LYS A 10 2.77 10.16 25.94
N SER A 11 2.30 11.17 25.18
CA SER A 11 2.74 11.46 23.81
C SER A 11 4.07 12.23 23.72
N ARG A 12 4.44 13.01 24.75
CA ARG A 12 5.59 13.91 24.69
C ARG A 12 6.93 13.20 24.84
N GLU A 13 7.02 12.16 25.67
CA GLU A 13 8.24 11.35 25.78
C GLU A 13 8.45 10.43 24.56
N HIS A 14 7.36 9.90 23.97
CA HIS A 14 7.44 9.13 22.72
C HIS A 14 7.76 10.00 21.49
N ALA A 15 7.32 11.27 21.49
CA ALA A 15 7.55 12.19 20.38
C ALA A 15 9.04 12.59 20.18
N HIS A 16 9.88 12.50 21.22
CA HIS A 16 11.31 12.75 21.09
C HIS A 16 12.04 11.53 20.49
N THR A 17 11.63 10.31 20.87
CA THR A 17 12.13 9.06 20.27
C THR A 17 11.69 8.89 18.81
N CYS A 18 10.58 9.53 18.40
CA CYS A 18 10.03 9.49 17.04
C CYS A 18 10.76 10.35 15.99
N ARG A 19 11.68 11.26 16.36
CA ARG A 19 12.36 12.13 15.36
C ARG A 19 13.64 11.52 14.77
N LYS A 20 14.12 10.39 15.30
CA LYS A 20 15.32 9.69 14.80
C LYS A 20 15.06 8.24 14.36
N ALA A 21 13.82 7.74 14.45
CA ALA A 21 13.45 6.39 14.01
C ALA A 21 13.19 6.33 12.48
N ARG A 22 14.27 6.54 11.72
CA ARG A 22 14.70 5.76 10.54
C ARG A 22 13.62 4.84 9.93
N ALA A 23 13.14 5.20 8.73
CA ALA A 23 12.73 4.39 7.55
C ALA A 23 12.50 2.85 7.67
N ILE A 24 12.07 2.34 8.82
CA ILE A 24 11.76 0.95 9.12
C ILE A 24 10.56 0.99 10.06
N LEU A 25 9.37 1.17 9.49
CA LEU A 25 8.16 0.72 10.19
C LEU A 25 8.01 -0.79 9.93
N LYS A 26 8.96 -1.60 10.41
CA LYS A 26 8.68 -3.01 10.73
C LYS A 26 7.93 -2.97 12.06
N LEU A 27 6.65 -2.62 12.02
CA LEU A 27 5.73 -3.02 13.09
C LEU A 27 5.50 -4.52 12.94
N ARG A 28 6.52 -5.31 13.29
CA ARG A 28 6.37 -6.74 13.54
C ARG A 28 5.74 -6.93 14.92
N TYR A 29 4.65 -6.21 15.19
CA TYR A 29 3.89 -6.30 16.43
C TYR A 29 2.85 -7.41 16.28
N LYS A 30 3.31 -8.66 16.35
CA LYS A 30 2.48 -9.85 16.48
C LYS A 30 1.80 -9.85 17.86
N LYS A 31 0.81 -8.99 18.14
CA LYS A 31 -0.23 -9.26 19.18
C LYS A 31 -1.39 -8.26 19.33
N LYS A 32 -1.52 -7.22 18.49
CA LYS A 32 -2.69 -6.33 18.58
C LYS A 32 -3.03 -5.79 17.19
N LYS A 33 -4.31 -5.79 16.81
CA LYS A 33 -4.79 -4.91 15.74
C LYS A 33 -4.28 -3.52 16.08
N ASN A 34 -3.49 -2.94 15.19
CA ASN A 34 -3.19 -1.53 15.32
C ASN A 34 -4.45 -0.82 14.78
N GLU A 35 -5.03 0.05 15.59
CA GLU A 35 -6.24 0.80 15.21
C GLU A 35 -5.82 2.07 14.46
N PHE A 36 -4.81 1.99 13.57
CA PHE A 36 -4.44 3.14 12.76
C PHE A 36 -5.62 3.45 11.82
N THR A 37 -6.22 4.61 12.02
CA THR A 37 -7.35 5.12 11.26
C THR A 37 -6.93 6.33 10.43
N GLY A 38 -7.84 6.78 9.56
CA GLY A 38 -7.65 7.99 8.76
C GLY A 38 -6.93 7.73 7.45
N LYS A 39 -6.64 8.84 6.75
CA LYS A 39 -6.02 8.82 5.42
C LYS A 39 -4.52 8.57 5.50
N VAL A 40 -4.00 7.76 4.58
CA VAL A 40 -2.57 7.53 4.42
C VAL A 40 -2.02 8.39 3.28
N SER A 41 -0.99 9.20 3.57
CA SER A 41 -0.23 9.93 2.53
C SER A 41 1.14 9.28 2.38
N LEU A 42 1.43 8.78 1.18
CA LEU A 42 2.69 8.08 0.87
C LEU A 42 3.76 9.03 0.29
N GLU A 43 3.38 10.26 -0.07
CA GLU A 43 4.23 11.22 -0.80
C GLU A 43 5.42 11.73 0.02
N LYS A 44 5.30 11.73 1.35
CA LYS A 44 6.31 12.27 2.27
C LYS A 44 7.13 11.18 2.97
N LEU A 45 7.11 9.96 2.43
CA LEU A 45 7.90 8.87 2.98
C LEU A 45 9.40 9.11 2.79
N PRO A 46 10.26 8.69 3.74
CA PRO A 46 11.71 8.82 3.60
C PRO A 46 12.21 8.12 2.33
N LYS A 47 13.05 8.79 1.53
CA LYS A 47 13.53 8.27 0.23
C LYS A 47 14.21 6.89 0.30
N GLY A 48 14.81 6.56 1.46
CA GLY A 48 15.54 5.31 1.70
C GLY A 48 14.73 4.17 2.31
N ILE A 49 13.40 4.30 2.46
CA ILE A 49 12.57 3.20 2.97
C ILE A 49 12.48 2.09 1.93
N GLU A 50 12.82 0.87 2.32
CA GLU A 50 12.73 -0.30 1.43
C GLU A 50 11.47 -1.14 1.67
N VAL A 51 10.91 -1.09 2.88
CA VAL A 51 9.76 -1.89 3.28
C VAL A 51 8.80 -1.04 4.10
N LEU A 52 7.55 -0.94 3.63
CA LEU A 52 6.44 -0.34 4.37
C LEU A 52 5.35 -1.39 4.56
N SER A 53 4.96 -1.64 5.81
CA SER A 53 3.83 -2.50 6.14
C SER A 53 2.89 -1.81 7.13
N LEU A 54 1.66 -1.63 6.69
CA LEU A 54 0.50 -1.14 7.45
C LEU A 54 -0.66 -2.14 7.35
N LEU A 55 -0.33 -3.43 7.26
CA LEU A 55 -1.30 -4.53 7.17
C LEU A 55 -2.20 -4.55 8.42
N ASP A 56 -3.48 -4.87 8.24
CA ASP A 56 -4.44 -5.11 9.34
C ASP A 56 -4.64 -3.87 10.22
N ASN A 57 -5.09 -2.80 9.57
CA ASN A 57 -5.44 -1.52 10.20
C ASN A 57 -6.82 -1.06 9.70
N GLN A 58 -7.22 0.17 10.04
CA GLN A 58 -8.49 0.78 9.67
C GLN A 58 -8.26 2.02 8.79
N LEU A 59 -7.20 2.00 7.96
CA LEU A 59 -6.87 3.12 7.07
C LEU A 59 -7.95 3.27 5.99
N THR A 60 -8.30 4.51 5.68
CA THR A 60 -9.38 4.88 4.75
C THR A 60 -8.89 5.83 3.67
N GLY A 61 -9.70 6.05 2.64
CA GLY A 61 -9.40 6.98 1.55
C GLY A 61 -8.52 6.38 0.47
N THR A 62 -8.08 7.24 -0.46
CA THR A 62 -7.34 6.82 -1.64
C THR A 62 -5.84 6.70 -1.39
N ILE A 63 -5.16 5.92 -2.24
CA ILE A 63 -3.71 5.76 -2.20
C ILE A 63 -3.06 6.25 -3.49
N CYS A 64 -2.08 7.15 -3.34
CA CYS A 64 -1.25 7.62 -4.45
C CYS A 64 -0.02 6.71 -4.58
N LEU A 65 -0.06 5.78 -5.54
CA LEU A 65 1.03 4.84 -5.82
C LEU A 65 2.09 5.41 -6.78
N THR A 66 1.81 6.56 -7.41
CA THR A 66 2.69 7.19 -8.41
C THR A 66 3.83 8.02 -7.81
N SER A 67 3.84 8.19 -6.48
CA SER A 67 4.81 9.01 -5.75
C SER A 67 5.53 8.23 -4.64
N LEU A 68 5.72 6.91 -4.84
CA LEU A 68 6.40 6.06 -3.87
C LEU A 68 7.93 6.32 -3.85
N PRO A 69 8.59 6.14 -2.69
CA PRO A 69 10.04 6.29 -2.58
C PRO A 69 10.81 5.37 -3.54
N PRO A 70 11.93 5.85 -4.13
CA PRO A 70 12.67 5.11 -5.14
C PRO A 70 13.31 3.81 -4.62
N ALA A 71 13.60 3.73 -3.32
CA ALA A 71 14.17 2.53 -2.69
C ALA A 71 13.12 1.49 -2.26
N LEU A 72 11.81 1.78 -2.39
CA LEU A 72 10.75 0.93 -1.85
C LEU A 72 10.61 -0.37 -2.65
N LYS A 73 10.91 -1.49 -1.99
CA LYS A 73 10.84 -2.86 -2.53
C LYS A 73 9.56 -3.59 -2.15
N THR A 74 8.96 -3.26 -1.01
CA THR A 74 7.80 -3.97 -0.46
C THR A 74 6.81 -3.01 0.15
N LEU A 75 5.58 -3.03 -0.37
CA LEU A 75 4.44 -2.30 0.15
C LEU A 75 3.34 -3.27 0.57
N ASN A 76 2.92 -3.20 1.83
CA ASN A 76 1.82 -4.01 2.34
C ASN A 76 0.79 -3.17 3.09
N LEU A 77 -0.36 -2.93 2.43
CA LEU A 77 -1.51 -2.20 2.95
C LEU A 77 -2.77 -3.08 2.98
N GLY A 78 -2.62 -4.41 2.92
CA GLY A 78 -3.77 -5.31 2.93
C GLY A 78 -4.58 -5.23 4.23
N ARG A 79 -5.84 -5.66 4.19
CA ARG A 79 -6.76 -5.60 5.35
C ARG A 79 -6.88 -4.19 5.92
N ASN A 80 -7.33 -3.26 5.08
CA ASN A 80 -7.70 -1.90 5.43
C ASN A 80 -9.05 -1.55 4.77
N TYR A 81 -9.44 -0.28 4.81
CA TYR A 81 -10.62 0.27 4.15
C TYR A 81 -10.22 1.29 3.07
N LEU A 82 -9.08 1.09 2.42
CA LEU A 82 -8.60 1.95 1.33
C LEU A 82 -9.51 1.81 0.11
N GLU A 83 -9.74 2.89 -0.61
CA GLU A 83 -10.69 2.97 -1.73
C GLU A 83 -10.10 3.69 -2.94
N GLY A 84 -10.88 3.78 -4.02
CA GLY A 84 -10.47 4.41 -5.27
C GLY A 84 -9.69 3.49 -6.21
N SER A 85 -9.28 4.03 -7.36
CA SER A 85 -8.54 3.30 -8.39
C SER A 85 -7.06 3.14 -8.06
N LEU A 86 -6.45 2.12 -8.65
CA LEU A 86 -5.04 1.81 -8.46
C LEU A 86 -4.26 2.15 -9.72
N ASP A 87 -3.35 3.12 -9.60
CA ASP A 87 -2.47 3.55 -10.69
C ASP A 87 -1.06 2.98 -10.48
N PHE A 88 -0.68 2.03 -11.34
CA PHE A 88 0.64 1.39 -11.30
C PHE A 88 1.66 1.99 -12.29
N THR A 89 1.32 3.07 -12.99
CA THR A 89 2.14 3.62 -14.09
C THR A 89 3.52 4.15 -13.66
N ARG A 90 3.68 4.52 -12.39
CA ARG A 90 4.90 5.16 -11.85
C ARG A 90 5.46 4.47 -10.60
N LEU A 91 5.35 3.15 -10.54
CA LEU A 91 5.99 2.39 -9.46
C LEU A 91 7.52 2.51 -9.54
N PRO A 92 8.22 2.54 -8.39
CA PRO A 92 9.68 2.65 -8.38
C PRO A 92 10.30 1.36 -8.95
N LYS A 93 11.41 1.51 -9.70
CA LYS A 93 12.11 0.37 -10.34
C LYS A 93 12.54 -0.72 -9.37
N SER A 94 12.67 -0.41 -8.08
CA SER A 94 13.04 -1.36 -7.02
C SER A 94 11.87 -2.19 -6.49
N MET A 95 10.61 -1.87 -6.86
CA MET A 95 9.41 -2.48 -6.31
C MET A 95 9.27 -3.96 -6.70
N ARG A 96 9.19 -4.84 -5.71
CA ARG A 96 9.08 -6.29 -5.90
C ARG A 96 7.75 -6.88 -5.45
N TYR A 97 7.14 -6.28 -4.44
CA TYR A 97 5.99 -6.85 -3.74
C TYR A 97 4.97 -5.77 -3.37
N ILE A 98 3.75 -5.93 -3.85
CA ILE A 98 2.59 -5.11 -3.47
C ILE A 98 1.48 -6.02 -2.93
N GLN A 99 1.00 -5.70 -1.72
CA GLN A 99 -0.13 -6.35 -1.08
C GLN A 99 -1.20 -5.32 -0.73
N LEU A 100 -2.32 -5.37 -1.44
CA LEU A 100 -3.48 -4.51 -1.30
C LEU A 100 -4.77 -5.33 -1.07
N SER A 101 -4.67 -6.64 -0.84
CA SER A 101 -5.87 -7.46 -0.70
C SER A 101 -6.71 -7.09 0.52
N LYS A 102 -8.03 -7.32 0.42
CA LYS A 102 -9.00 -6.96 1.47
C LYS A 102 -9.00 -5.46 1.74
N ASN A 103 -9.29 -4.69 0.70
CA ASN A 103 -9.58 -3.26 0.74
C ASN A 103 -10.89 -3.01 -0.02
N ARG A 104 -11.19 -1.75 -0.35
CA ARG A 104 -12.34 -1.31 -1.14
C ARG A 104 -11.90 -0.60 -2.43
N CYS A 105 -10.71 -0.89 -2.93
CA CYS A 105 -10.21 -0.31 -4.17
C CYS A 105 -11.05 -0.81 -5.35
N SER A 106 -11.29 0.02 -6.34
CA SER A 106 -12.23 -0.31 -7.42
C SER A 106 -11.81 0.23 -8.78
N GLY A 107 -12.48 -0.25 -9.83
CA GLY A 107 -12.20 0.11 -11.22
C GLY A 107 -11.21 -0.82 -11.90
N THR A 108 -10.79 -0.46 -13.11
CA THR A 108 -9.83 -1.23 -13.90
C THR A 108 -8.40 -0.98 -13.43
N ILE A 109 -7.51 -1.92 -13.71
CA ILE A 109 -6.07 -1.77 -13.48
C ILE A 109 -5.29 -2.10 -14.75
N ASP A 110 -4.25 -1.33 -15.01
CA ASP A 110 -3.27 -1.60 -16.08
C ASP A 110 -2.00 -2.18 -15.46
N LEU A 111 -1.57 -3.33 -15.96
CA LEU A 111 -0.38 -4.05 -15.52
C LEU A 111 0.79 -3.95 -16.51
N GLY A 112 0.63 -3.23 -17.63
CA GLY A 112 1.67 -3.08 -18.66
C GLY A 112 2.90 -2.29 -18.20
N ASN A 113 2.75 -1.47 -17.16
CA ASN A 113 3.81 -0.60 -16.63
C ASN A 113 4.45 -1.13 -15.32
N LEU A 114 4.21 -2.39 -14.96
CA LEU A 114 4.85 -2.97 -13.78
C LEU A 114 6.39 -3.01 -13.99
N PRO A 115 7.20 -2.66 -12.97
CA PRO A 115 8.64 -2.69 -13.11
C PRO A 115 9.16 -4.12 -13.27
N GLU A 116 10.25 -4.30 -14.01
CA GLU A 116 10.88 -5.62 -14.25
C GLU A 116 11.26 -6.38 -12.96
N SER A 117 11.45 -5.67 -11.85
CA SER A 117 11.76 -6.27 -10.55
C SER A 117 10.51 -6.78 -9.80
N MET A 118 9.31 -6.49 -10.31
CA MET A 118 8.04 -6.94 -9.72
C MET A 118 7.98 -8.46 -9.73
N ARG A 119 7.57 -9.05 -8.60
CA ARG A 119 7.42 -10.51 -8.44
C ARG A 119 6.03 -10.89 -7.97
N VAL A 120 5.43 -10.05 -7.12
CA VAL A 120 4.12 -10.35 -6.54
C VAL A 120 3.26 -9.09 -6.49
N LEU A 121 2.06 -9.19 -7.05
CA LEU A 121 1.00 -8.21 -6.88
C LEU A 121 -0.26 -8.92 -6.38
N ASN A 122 -0.78 -8.51 -5.24
CA ASN A 122 -2.05 -9.03 -4.73
C ASN A 122 -3.05 -7.91 -4.49
N VAL A 123 -4.10 -7.89 -5.29
CA VAL A 123 -5.23 -6.96 -5.19
C VAL A 123 -6.56 -7.73 -5.02
N GLY A 124 -6.51 -9.00 -4.61
CA GLY A 124 -7.71 -9.80 -4.37
C GLY A 124 -8.61 -9.23 -3.25
N LYS A 125 -9.89 -9.57 -3.24
CA LYS A 125 -10.87 -9.08 -2.25
C LYS A 125 -10.92 -7.54 -2.25
N ASN A 126 -11.22 -6.97 -3.40
CA ASN A 126 -11.46 -5.55 -3.67
C ASN A 126 -12.70 -5.45 -4.58
N GLY A 127 -12.96 -4.29 -5.17
CA GLY A 127 -13.94 -4.08 -6.23
C GLY A 127 -13.29 -3.85 -7.60
N ILE A 128 -12.16 -4.52 -7.88
CA ILE A 128 -11.49 -4.41 -9.19
C ILE A 128 -12.38 -5.04 -10.26
N SER A 129 -12.51 -4.36 -11.40
CA SER A 129 -13.43 -4.77 -12.46
C SER A 129 -12.79 -4.66 -13.85
N GLY A 130 -13.49 -5.19 -14.84
CA GLY A 130 -13.10 -5.16 -16.24
C GLY A 130 -12.05 -6.20 -16.62
N THR A 131 -11.54 -6.06 -17.84
CA THR A 131 -10.56 -6.99 -18.42
C THR A 131 -9.14 -6.59 -18.04
N ILE A 132 -8.43 -7.49 -17.36
CA ILE A 132 -7.05 -7.29 -16.96
C ILE A 132 -6.15 -8.22 -17.76
N ARG A 133 -5.16 -7.62 -18.41
CA ARG A 133 -4.09 -8.36 -19.08
C ARG A 133 -2.96 -8.67 -18.10
N VAL A 134 -2.70 -9.94 -17.90
CA VAL A 134 -1.72 -10.43 -16.92
C VAL A 134 -0.41 -10.78 -17.63
N PRO A 135 0.71 -10.09 -17.32
CA PRO A 135 2.02 -10.44 -17.85
C PRO A 135 2.55 -11.75 -17.27
N HIS A 136 3.36 -12.48 -18.06
CA HIS A 136 4.07 -13.66 -17.60
C HIS A 136 5.15 -13.35 -16.56
N GLY A 137 5.49 -14.35 -15.73
CA GLY A 137 6.60 -14.25 -14.76
C GLY A 137 6.30 -13.46 -13.48
N ILE A 138 5.10 -12.86 -13.35
CA ILE A 138 4.68 -12.14 -12.14
C ILE A 138 3.54 -12.90 -11.46
N HIS A 139 3.66 -13.15 -10.16
CA HIS A 139 2.60 -13.77 -9.36
C HIS A 139 1.51 -12.74 -9.04
N ILE A 140 0.43 -12.74 -9.83
CA ILE A 140 -0.69 -11.81 -9.69
C ILE A 140 -1.89 -12.52 -9.05
N ARG A 141 -2.43 -11.96 -7.96
CA ARG A 141 -3.64 -12.46 -7.27
C ARG A 141 -4.78 -11.47 -7.39
N LEU A 142 -5.86 -11.90 -8.06
CA LEU A 142 -7.08 -11.13 -8.33
C LEU A 142 -8.34 -11.73 -7.68
N ASN A 143 -8.21 -12.83 -6.92
CA ASN A 143 -9.35 -13.58 -6.39
C ASN A 143 -10.26 -12.76 -5.47
N GLY A 144 -11.57 -12.95 -5.57
CA GLY A 144 -12.57 -12.19 -4.79
C GLY A 144 -12.77 -10.76 -5.29
N ASN A 145 -12.56 -10.53 -6.58
CA ASN A 145 -13.08 -9.38 -7.32
C ASN A 145 -14.10 -9.96 -8.31
N ASP A 146 -15.38 -9.64 -8.16
CA ASP A 146 -16.45 -10.39 -8.82
C ASP A 146 -16.66 -9.97 -10.29
N GLU A 147 -16.24 -8.77 -10.66
CA GLU A 147 -16.41 -8.17 -11.99
C GLU A 147 -15.13 -8.23 -12.85
N VAL A 148 -14.14 -9.05 -12.45
CA VAL A 148 -12.85 -9.12 -13.14
C VAL A 148 -12.80 -10.25 -14.15
N THR A 149 -12.36 -9.92 -15.37
CA THR A 149 -12.03 -10.91 -16.41
C THR A 149 -10.53 -10.92 -16.61
N VAL A 150 -9.91 -12.09 -16.63
CA VAL A 150 -8.45 -12.23 -16.76
C VAL A 150 -8.08 -12.73 -18.15
N GLU A 151 -7.33 -11.91 -18.88
CA GLU A 151 -6.67 -12.28 -20.14
C GLU A 151 -5.18 -12.50 -19.85
N ARG A 152 -4.62 -13.64 -20.26
CA ARG A 152 -3.18 -13.87 -20.21
C ARG A 152 -2.61 -13.49 -21.58
N ILE A 153 -1.63 -12.59 -21.59
CA ILE A 153 -0.90 -12.26 -22.83
C ILE A 153 0.24 -13.26 -22.94
N GLU A 154 0.31 -14.00 -24.05
CA GLU A 154 1.42 -14.92 -24.42
C GLU A 154 2.75 -14.18 -24.66
#